data_AF-A0A524A5T9-F1
#
_entry.id   AF-A0A524A5T9-F1
#
_cell.length_a   1.000
_cell.length_b   1.000
_cell.length_c   1.000
_cell.angle_alpha   90.00
_cell.angle_beta   90.00
_cell.angle_gamma   90.00
#
_symmetry.space_group_name_H-M   'P 1'
#
loop_
_entity.id
_entity.type
_entity.pdbx_description
1 polymer ?
#
loop_
_entity_poly.entity_id
_entity_poly.type
_entity_poly.pdbx_seq_one_letter_code
_entity_poly.pdbx_strand_id
1 'polypeptide(L)' 'MKSVVFVFLLFLIFTRDAHAYLDPGTGSYILQLIIAGLLGASLVVKIYWGNIKTFFSNLFSKGQSEEDDNE' A
#
# COMPACT_ATOMS: atom_id res chain seq x y z
N MET A 1 -2.80 7.58 -53.01
CA MET A 1 -1.84 7.82 -51.90
C MET A 1 -2.29 8.95 -50.98
N LYS A 2 -2.58 10.16 -51.49
CA LYS A 2 -3.03 11.32 -50.69
C LYS A 2 -4.26 11.03 -49.82
N SER A 3 -5.25 10.31 -50.37
CA SER A 3 -6.46 9.92 -49.63
C SER A 3 -6.18 8.92 -48.50
N VAL A 4 -5.17 8.04 -48.66
CA VAL A 4 -4.78 7.09 -47.60
C VAL A 4 -4.08 7.82 -46.46
N VAL A 5 -3.20 8.78 -46.78
CA VAL A 5 -2.57 9.66 -45.79
C VAL A 5 -3.63 10.49 -45.08
N PHE A 6 -4.62 11.02 -45.81
CA PHE A 6 -5.71 11.79 -45.22
C PHE A 6 -6.57 10.97 -44.25
N VAL A 7 -6.94 9.75 -44.63
CA VAL A 7 -7.68 8.82 -43.76
C VAL A 7 -6.85 8.46 -42.52
N PHE A 8 -5.55 8.20 -42.68
CA PHE A 8 -4.64 7.94 -41.56
C PHE A 8 -4.55 9.13 -40.60
N LEU A 9 -4.47 10.35 -41.12
CA LEU A 9 -4.47 11.57 -40.30
C LEU A 9 -5.79 11.76 -39.54
N LEU A 10 -6.93 11.45 -40.16
CA LEU A 10 -8.22 11.48 -39.48
C LEU A 10 -8.31 10.48 -38.32
N PHE A 11 -7.72 9.29 -38.47
CA PHE A 11 -7.66 8.28 -37.41
C PHE A 11 -6.83 8.73 -36.19
N LEU A 12 -5.79 9.54 -36.39
CA LEU A 12 -4.97 10.05 -35.28
C LEU A 12 -5.68 11.13 -34.46
N ILE A 13 -6.63 11.85 -35.06
CA ILE A 13 -7.39 12.93 -34.39
C ILE A 13 -8.56 12.36 -33.58
N PHE A 14 -9.04 11.17 -33.94
CA PHE A 14 -10.16 10.49 -33.27
C PHE A 14 -9.64 9.50 -32.21
N THR A 15 -9.09 10.00 -31.11
CA THR A 15 -8.69 9.16 -29.97
C THR A 15 -9.93 8.81 -29.14
N ARG A 16 -10.10 7.54 -28.76
CA ARG A 16 -11.09 7.15 -27.75
C ARG A 16 -10.52 7.40 -26.36
N ASP A 17 -11.38 7.72 -25.40
CA ASP A 17 -11.00 7.77 -23.99
C ASP A 17 -10.44 6.41 -23.57
N ALA A 18 -9.15 6.37 -23.26
CA ALA A 18 -8.53 5.20 -22.66
C ALA A 18 -9.01 5.15 -21.20
N HIS A 19 -10.04 4.34 -20.92
CA HIS A 19 -10.41 3.98 -19.56
C HIS A 19 -9.18 3.32 -18.93
N ALA A 20 -8.48 4.05 -18.06
CA ALA A 20 -7.17 3.71 -17.50
C ALA A 20 -7.03 2.21 -17.22
N TYR A 21 -6.54 1.49 -18.23
CA TYR A 21 -6.21 0.10 -18.13
C TYR A 21 -4.93 0.10 -17.31
N LEU A 22 -4.97 -0.55 -16.16
CA LEU A 22 -3.75 -0.97 -15.48
C LEU A 22 -2.88 -1.61 -16.56
N ASP A 23 -1.81 -0.92 -16.96
CA ASP A 23 -0.83 -1.48 -17.88
C ASP A 23 -0.52 -2.89 -17.35
N PRO A 24 -0.49 -3.96 -18.16
CA PRO A 24 -0.17 -5.30 -17.69
C PRO A 24 1.06 -5.35 -16.76
N GLY A 25 2.01 -4.42 -16.89
CA GLY A 25 3.13 -4.25 -15.94
C GLY A 25 2.75 -3.65 -14.56
N THR A 26 1.73 -2.78 -14.50
CA THR A 26 1.24 -2.15 -13.26
C THR A 26 0.65 -3.16 -12.28
N GLY A 27 -0.03 -4.20 -12.79
CA GLY A 27 -0.56 -5.28 -11.94
C GLY A 27 0.54 -6.00 -11.15
N SER A 28 1.67 -6.32 -11.80
CA SER A 28 2.83 -6.92 -11.14
C SER A 28 3.48 -5.97 -10.13
N TYR A 29 3.52 -4.67 -10.42
CA TYR A 29 4.09 -3.67 -9.52
C TYR A 29 3.30 -3.54 -8.21
N ILE A 30 1.96 -3.56 -8.28
CA ILE A 30 1.11 -3.54 -7.09
C ILE A 30 1.38 -4.76 -6.20
N LEU A 31 1.47 -5.96 -6.80
CA LEU A 31 1.80 -7.18 -6.05
C LEU A 31 3.18 -7.10 -5.40
N GLN A 32 4.18 -6.57 -6.11
CA GLN A 32 5.53 -6.35 -5.56
C GLN A 32 5.51 -5.41 -4.35
N LEU A 33 4.78 -4.30 -4.43
CA LEU A 33 4.65 -3.34 -3.31
C LEU A 33 3.97 -3.98 -2.09
N ILE A 34 2.93 -4.80 -2.30
CA ILE A 34 2.25 -5.52 -1.22
C ILE A 34 3.23 -6.49 -0.55
N ILE A 35 3.96 -7.30 -1.34
CA ILE A 35 4.93 -8.26 -0.81
C ILE A 35 6.04 -7.53 -0.05
N ALA A 36 6.62 -6.48 -0.63
CA ALA A 36 7.65 -5.68 0.00
C ALA A 36 7.18 -5.06 1.33
N GLY A 37 5.95 -4.51 1.35
CA GLY A 37 5.34 -3.95 2.55
C GLY A 37 5.13 -5.00 3.64
N LEU A 38 4.60 -6.18 3.29
CA LEU A 38 4.38 -7.27 4.24
C LEU A 38 5.69 -7.79 4.83
N LEU A 39 6.71 -8.02 3.99
CA LEU A 39 8.02 -8.49 4.45
C LEU A 39 8.73 -7.44 5.31
N GLY A 40 8.70 -6.18 4.90
CA GLY A 40 9.25 -5.05 5.66
C GLY A 40 8.59 -4.90 7.02
N ALA A 41 7.24 -4.89 7.06
CA ALA A 41 6.49 -4.83 8.30
C ALA A 41 6.78 -6.02 9.23
N SER A 42 6.83 -7.24 8.67
CA SER A 42 7.16 -8.45 9.43
C SER A 42 8.53 -8.38 10.08
N LEU A 43 9.53 -7.86 9.36
CA LEU A 43 10.89 -7.69 9.86
C LEU A 43 10.96 -6.63 10.96
N VAL A 44 10.28 -5.49 10.77
CA VAL A 44 10.17 -4.44 11.80
C VAL A 44 9.51 -5.00 13.06
N VAL A 45 8.37 -5.68 12.92
CA VAL A 45 7.68 -6.31 14.07
C VAL A 45 8.60 -7.30 14.78
N LYS A 46 9.35 -8.12 14.04
CA LYS A 46 10.30 -9.08 14.61
C LYS A 46 11.42 -8.39 15.40
N ILE A 47 12.00 -7.31 14.86
CA ILE A 47 13.07 -6.55 15.52
C ILE A 47 12.55 -5.87 16.79
N TYR A 48 11.37 -5.26 16.73
CA TYR A 48 10.80 -4.47 17.82
C TYR A 48 9.88 -5.27 18.75
N TRP A 49 9.81 -6.61 18.62
CA TRP A 49 8.89 -7.45 19.38
C TRP A 49 8.98 -7.26 20.91
N GLY A 50 10.19 -7.02 21.43
CA GLY A 50 10.39 -6.69 22.84
C GLY A 50 9.73 -5.38 23.25
N ASN A 51 9.99 -4.29 22.50
CA ASN A 51 9.39 -2.98 22.74
C ASN A 51 7.87 -3.01 22.60
N ILE A 52 7.35 -3.76 21.62
CA ILE A 52 5.92 -3.98 21.42
C ILE A 52 5.33 -4.62 22.68
N LYS A 53 5.91 -5.72 23.17
CA LYS A 53 5.44 -6.40 24.38
C LYS A 53 5.46 -5.47 25.61
N THR A 54 6.54 -4.72 25.82
CA THR A 54 6.63 -3.76 26.93
C THR A 54 5.61 -2.64 26.81
N PHE A 55 5.40 -2.10 25.61
CA PHE A 55 4.38 -1.08 25.36
C PHE A 55 2.97 -1.57 25.72
N PHE A 56 2.60 -2.76 25.25
CA PHE A 56 1.30 -3.36 25.60
C PHE A 56 1.20 -3.69 27.08
N SER A 57 2.24 -4.25 27.70
CA SER A 57 2.26 -4.52 29.15
C SER A 57 2.00 -3.25 29.96
N ASN A 58 2.70 -2.16 29.64
CA ASN A 58 2.55 -0.89 30.35
C ASN A 58 1.16 -0.26 30.13
N LEU A 59 0.55 -0.49 28.95
CA LEU A 59 -0.80 -0.04 28.65
C LEU A 59 -1.84 -0.75 29.52
N PHE A 60 -1.67 -2.06 29.79
CA PHE A 60 -2.58 -2.84 30.62
C PHE A 60 -2.31 -2.72 32.13
N SER A 61 -1.06 -2.52 32.55
CA SER A 61 -0.70 -2.43 33.98
C SER A 61 -1.06 -1.09 34.63
N LYS A 62 -1.32 -0.03 33.84
CA LYS A 62 -1.68 1.29 34.38
C LYS A 62 -3.08 1.35 35.00
N GLY A 63 -3.92 0.32 34.80
CA GLY A 63 -5.26 0.25 35.41
C GLY A 63 -5.32 -0.33 36.83
N GLN A 64 -4.22 -0.83 37.39
CA GLN A 64 -4.22 -1.56 38.67
C GLN A 64 -3.62 -0.79 39.86
N SER A 65 -3.14 0.44 39.66
CA SER A 65 -2.44 1.23 40.71
C SER A 65 -3.28 2.35 41.33
N GLU A 66 -4.55 2.49 40.98
CA GLU A 66 -5.44 3.50 41.58
C GLU A 66 -6.35 2.95 42.70
N GLU A 67 -6.25 1.66 43.06
CA GLU A 67 -7.15 1.01 44.02
C GLU A 67 -6.51 0.64 45.38
N ASP A 68 -5.21 0.90 45.59
CA ASP A 68 -4.43 0.47 46.78
C ASP A 68 -3.85 1.63 47.63
N ASP A 69 -4.20 2.89 47.31
CA ASP A 69 -3.76 4.09 48.07
C ASP A 69 -4.85 4.66 49.02
N ASN A 70 -5.95 3.93 49.23
CA ASN A 70 -7.03 4.28 50.17
C ASN A 70 -7.29 3.16 51.19
N GLU A 71 -6.27 2.73 51.94
CA GLU A 71 -6.44 2.08 53.25
C GLU A 71 -5.67 2.84 54.34
#